data_AF-A0A7Z2RMZ6-F1
#
_entry.id   AF-A0A7Z2RMZ6-F1
#
_cell.length_a   1.000
_cell.length_b   1.000
_cell.length_c   1.000
_cell.angle_alpha   90.00
_cell.angle_beta   90.00
_cell.angle_gamma   90.00
#
_symmetry.space_group_name_H-M   'P 1'
#
loop_
_entity.id
_entity.type
_entity.pdbx_description
1 polymer ?
#
loop_
_entity_poly.entity_id
_entity_poly.type
_entity_poly.pdbx_seq_one_letter_code
_entity_poly.pdbx_strand_id
1 'polypeptide(L)'
;MATKNSNHLQKAIENLVIEDVYQKSTRAFCADDFDTKSYSEIEHLHIQQMHVVHKSETIQIEDDGELLRVFVRLGTRWIVPSEDAEKPDIKAAIESDFIAEYRIKSPLEQECIDEFSLKNASYHVWPYWREYLSSQCERMRLPRVVLPTVQFTK
;
A
#
# COMPACT_ATOMS: atom_id res chain seq x y z
N MET A 1 5.06 -3.97 24.09
CA MET A 1 5.46 -5.39 24.11
C MET A 1 5.51 -5.86 22.67
N ALA A 2 6.63 -6.39 22.19
CA ALA A 2 6.68 -6.97 20.85
C ALA A 2 5.81 -8.22 20.84
N THR A 3 4.73 -8.21 20.04
CA THR A 3 3.87 -9.36 19.86
C THR A 3 4.70 -10.46 19.21
N LYS A 4 4.83 -11.61 19.87
CA LYS A 4 5.57 -12.76 19.32
C LYS A 4 4.91 -13.18 18.00
N ASN A 5 5.69 -13.28 16.92
CA ASN A 5 5.21 -13.82 15.66
C ASN A 5 4.62 -15.22 15.88
N SER A 6 3.58 -15.57 15.11
CA SER A 6 3.11 -16.95 15.06
C SER A 6 4.21 -17.85 14.46
N ASN A 7 4.12 -19.16 14.69
CA ASN A 7 5.04 -20.11 14.06
C ASN A 7 4.91 -20.10 12.52
N HIS A 8 3.70 -19.92 11.98
CA HIS A 8 3.46 -19.84 10.54
C HIS A 8 4.09 -18.59 9.92
N LEU A 9 3.90 -17.43 10.54
CA LEU A 9 4.52 -16.18 10.10
C LEU A 9 6.04 -16.24 10.15
N GLN A 10 6.60 -16.78 11.24
CA GLN A 10 8.05 -16.91 11.36
C GLN A 10 8.63 -17.84 10.29
N LYS A 11 7.98 -18.99 10.04
CA LYS A 11 8.37 -19.92 8.97
C LYS A 11 8.31 -19.26 7.59
N ALA A 12 7.29 -18.44 7.33
CA ALA A 12 7.19 -17.68 6.08
C ALA A 12 8.31 -16.65 5.93
N ILE A 13 8.61 -15.87 6.98
CA ILE A 13 9.69 -14.88 6.99
C ILE A 13 11.05 -15.51 6.67
N GLU A 14 11.32 -16.72 7.17
CA GLU A 14 12.60 -17.41 6.95
C GLU A 14 12.76 -17.98 5.52
N ASN A 15 11.64 -18.27 4.84
CA ASN A 15 11.63 -18.95 3.55
C ASN A 15 11.26 -18.06 2.36
N LEU A 16 10.71 -16.86 2.61
CA LEU A 16 10.41 -15.87 1.58
C LEU A 16 11.50 -14.82 1.50
N VAL A 17 12.09 -14.66 0.31
CA VAL A 17 13.08 -13.61 0.04
C VAL A 17 12.49 -12.62 -0.93
N ILE A 18 12.47 -11.34 -0.54
CA ILE A 18 12.03 -10.28 -1.44
C ILE A 18 12.90 -10.25 -2.69
N GLU A 19 12.25 -10.27 -3.85
CA GLU A 19 12.89 -10.24 -5.17
C GLU A 19 12.69 -8.89 -5.84
N ASP A 20 11.44 -8.41 -5.89
CA ASP A 20 11.12 -7.11 -6.47
C ASP A 20 9.89 -6.47 -5.81
N VAL A 21 9.77 -5.15 -5.95
CA VAL A 21 8.58 -4.38 -5.61
C VAL A 21 8.36 -3.32 -6.69
N TYR A 22 7.24 -3.40 -7.38
CA TYR A 22 6.94 -2.48 -8.48
C TYR A 22 5.48 -2.04 -8.52
N GLN A 23 5.25 -0.87 -9.12
CA GLN A 23 3.91 -0.31 -9.33
C GLN A 23 3.26 -0.96 -10.55
N LYS A 24 2.09 -1.58 -10.36
CA LYS A 24 1.31 -2.23 -11.42
C LYS A 24 0.39 -1.25 -12.13
N SER A 25 -0.26 -0.38 -11.38
CA SER A 25 -1.20 0.62 -11.90
C SER A 25 -1.35 1.77 -10.93
N THR A 26 -1.82 2.90 -11.44
CA THR A 26 -2.18 4.04 -10.61
C THR A 26 -3.33 4.82 -11.20
N ARG A 27 -4.06 5.52 -10.33
CA ARG A 27 -5.07 6.50 -10.66
C ARG A 27 -4.85 7.72 -9.77
N ALA A 28 -4.75 8.90 -10.38
CA ALA A 28 -4.65 10.15 -9.66
C ALA A 28 -5.52 11.21 -10.34
N PHE A 29 -6.31 11.97 -9.57
CA PHE A 29 -7.15 13.04 -10.10
C PHE A 29 -7.43 14.13 -9.06
N CYS A 30 -7.68 15.34 -9.55
CA CYS A 30 -8.40 16.39 -8.83
C CYS A 30 -9.80 16.52 -9.46
N ALA A 31 -10.81 16.81 -8.66
CA ALA A 31 -12.14 17.13 -9.18
C ALA A 31 -12.08 18.43 -9.99
N ASP A 32 -12.93 18.54 -11.02
CA ASP A 32 -12.91 19.68 -11.95
C ASP A 32 -13.20 21.02 -11.25
N ASP A 33 -13.95 20.98 -10.15
CA ASP A 33 -14.35 22.11 -9.33
C ASP A 33 -13.37 22.41 -8.17
N PHE A 34 -12.26 21.68 -8.06
CA PHE A 34 -11.31 21.82 -6.96
C PHE A 34 -10.11 22.71 -7.34
N ASP A 35 -9.97 23.88 -6.70
CA ASP A 35 -8.79 24.72 -6.88
C ASP A 35 -7.73 24.41 -5.81
N THR A 36 -6.73 23.62 -6.23
CA THR A 36 -5.56 23.26 -5.41
C THR A 36 -4.72 24.45 -4.89
N LYS A 37 -4.96 25.68 -5.35
CA LYS A 37 -4.30 26.90 -4.85
C LYS A 37 -5.18 27.73 -3.92
N SER A 38 -6.45 27.37 -3.77
CA SER A 38 -7.41 28.04 -2.90
C SER A 38 -7.17 27.62 -1.45
N TYR A 39 -6.63 28.54 -0.64
CA TYR A 39 -6.31 28.27 0.77
C TYR A 39 -7.56 27.93 1.60
N SER A 40 -8.71 28.56 1.29
CA SER A 40 -9.99 28.30 1.95
C SER A 40 -10.56 26.92 1.66
N GLU A 41 -10.30 26.36 0.47
CA GLU A 41 -10.72 24.99 0.15
C GLU A 41 -9.84 23.97 0.86
N ILE A 42 -8.53 24.24 0.96
CA ILE A 42 -7.56 23.35 1.61
C ILE A 42 -7.83 23.19 3.12
N GLU A 43 -8.22 24.25 3.84
CA GLU A 43 -8.44 24.20 5.29
C GLU A 43 -9.54 23.21 5.72
N HIS A 44 -10.50 22.94 4.84
CA HIS A 44 -11.64 22.06 5.13
C HIS A 44 -11.42 20.60 4.67
N LEU A 45 -10.25 20.29 4.09
CA LEU A 45 -9.97 18.96 3.59
C LEU A 45 -9.62 17.99 4.72
N HIS A 46 -10.31 16.86 4.73
CA HIS A 46 -9.97 15.70 5.51
C HIS A 46 -9.25 14.68 4.63
N ILE A 47 -8.20 14.08 5.18
CA ILE A 47 -7.43 13.03 4.50
C ILE A 47 -7.96 11.68 4.96
N GLN A 48 -8.30 10.82 3.99
CA GLN A 48 -8.64 9.42 4.26
C GLN A 48 -7.69 8.50 3.50
N GLN A 49 -7.29 7.42 4.16
CA GLN A 49 -6.29 6.48 3.65
C GLN A 49 -6.89 5.09 3.56
N MET A 50 -6.50 4.37 2.51
CA MET A 50 -6.89 2.98 2.27
C MET A 50 -5.62 2.14 2.10
N HIS A 51 -5.64 0.96 2.72
CA HIS A 51 -4.61 -0.06 2.56
C HIS A 51 -5.29 -1.42 2.51
N VAL A 52 -5.12 -2.15 1.40
CA VAL A 52 -5.75 -3.45 1.19
C VAL A 52 -4.77 -4.39 0.51
N VAL A 53 -4.54 -5.55 1.12
CA VAL A 53 -3.97 -6.72 0.43
C VAL A 53 -5.15 -7.45 -0.20
N HIS A 54 -5.28 -7.42 -1.52
CA HIS A 54 -6.49 -7.93 -2.20
C HIS A 54 -6.26 -9.22 -2.98
N LYS A 55 -5.01 -9.60 -3.20
CA LYS A 55 -4.65 -10.84 -3.87
C LYS A 55 -3.25 -11.30 -3.46
N SER A 56 -3.11 -12.60 -3.26
CA SER A 56 -1.82 -13.29 -3.28
C SER A 56 -1.92 -14.42 -4.31
N GLU A 57 -0.84 -14.68 -5.03
CA GLU A 57 -0.78 -15.82 -5.93
C GLU A 57 0.64 -16.37 -5.99
N THR A 58 0.72 -17.67 -6.23
CA THR A 58 1.99 -18.36 -6.38
C THR A 58 2.16 -18.78 -7.84
N ILE A 59 3.32 -18.48 -8.42
CA ILE A 59 3.64 -18.79 -9.81
C ILE A 59 4.90 -19.64 -9.88
N GLN A 60 4.90 -20.60 -10.79
CA GLN A 60 6.09 -21.39 -11.12
C GLN A 60 6.90 -20.63 -12.17
N ILE A 61 8.20 -20.49 -11.94
CA ILE A 61 9.15 -19.97 -12.91
C ILE A 61 9.94 -21.14 -13.46
N GLU A 62 9.94 -21.26 -14.79
CA GLU A 62 10.75 -22.27 -15.50
C GLU A 62 12.20 -22.17 -15.04
N ASP A 63 12.74 -23.27 -14.52
CA ASP A 63 14.09 -23.45 -13.99
C ASP A 63 14.51 -22.62 -12.76
N ASP A 64 13.68 -21.68 -12.26
CA ASP A 64 14.06 -20.76 -11.16
C ASP A 64 13.21 -20.89 -9.88
N GLY A 65 12.31 -21.89 -9.85
CA GLY A 65 11.52 -22.26 -8.68
C GLY A 65 10.15 -21.60 -8.63
N GLU A 66 9.73 -21.18 -7.44
CA GLU A 66 8.38 -20.67 -7.19
C GLU A 66 8.44 -19.23 -6.63
N LEU A 67 7.60 -18.34 -7.16
CA LEU A 67 7.42 -16.99 -6.64
C LEU A 67 6.05 -16.80 -6.02
N LEU A 68 6.03 -16.11 -4.89
CA LEU A 68 4.83 -15.50 -4.32
C LEU A 68 4.71 -14.05 -4.78
N ARG A 69 3.57 -13.68 -5.36
CA ARG A 69 3.17 -12.31 -5.67
C ARG A 69 2.10 -11.85 -4.69
N VAL A 70 2.33 -10.71 -4.03
CA VAL A 70 1.33 -10.09 -3.16
C VAL A 70 0.93 -8.73 -3.73
N PHE A 71 -0.36 -8.56 -3.96
CA PHE A 71 -0.96 -7.36 -4.53
C PHE A 71 -1.50 -6.46 -3.42
N VAL A 72 -0.91 -5.28 -3.32
CA VAL A 72 -1.23 -4.30 -2.28
C VAL A 72 -1.75 -3.04 -2.94
N ARG A 73 -3.01 -2.71 -2.66
CA ARG A 73 -3.63 -1.43 -3.04
C ARG A 73 -3.49 -0.43 -1.91
N LEU A 74 -3.00 0.75 -2.25
CA LEU A 74 -2.89 1.88 -1.35
C LEU A 74 -3.59 3.08 -1.99
N GLY A 75 -4.30 3.84 -1.16
CA GLY A 75 -5.06 5.00 -1.61
C GLY A 75 -5.03 6.12 -0.60
N THR A 76 -5.06 7.35 -1.08
CA THR A 76 -5.30 8.54 -0.27
C THR A 76 -6.26 9.45 -1.01
N ARG A 77 -7.31 9.88 -0.32
CA ARG A 77 -8.28 10.83 -0.84
C ARG A 77 -8.40 12.04 0.07
N TRP A 78 -8.60 13.19 -0.55
CA TRP A 78 -8.90 14.46 0.10
C TRP A 78 -10.37 14.72 -0.09
N ILE A 79 -11.07 14.85 1.03
CA ILE A 79 -12.52 14.99 1.05
C ILE A 79 -12.94 16.24 1.81
N VAL A 80 -14.07 16.82 1.43
CA VAL A 80 -14.83 17.67 2.35
C VAL A 80 -15.85 16.77 3.06
N PRO A 81 -15.86 16.73 4.41
CA PRO A 81 -16.86 15.97 5.15
C PRO A 81 -18.27 16.46 4.81
N SER A 82 -19.20 15.53 4.62
CA SER A 82 -20.62 15.81 4.48
C SER A 82 -21.39 15.20 5.66
N GLU A 83 -22.67 15.55 5.79
CA GLU A 83 -23.54 14.97 6.82
C GLU A 83 -23.71 13.44 6.66
N ASP A 84 -23.54 12.92 5.43
CA ASP A 84 -23.53 11.50 5.11
C ASP A 84 -22.07 11.01 4.96
N ALA A 85 -21.53 10.42 6.03
CA ALA A 85 -20.15 9.93 6.06
C ALA A 85 -19.83 8.87 4.98
N GLU A 86 -20.83 8.21 4.40
CA GLU A 86 -20.65 7.26 3.30
C GLU A 86 -20.52 7.95 1.94
N LYS A 87 -20.89 9.23 1.85
CA LYS A 87 -20.84 10.04 0.62
C LYS A 87 -20.11 11.36 0.86
N PRO A 88 -18.81 11.31 1.20
CA PRO A 88 -18.01 12.52 1.28
C PRO A 88 -17.81 13.11 -0.12
N ASP A 89 -17.64 14.43 -0.19
CA ASP A 89 -17.29 15.12 -1.43
C ASP A 89 -15.78 14.95 -1.69
N ILE A 90 -15.43 14.16 -2.70
CA ILE A 90 -14.04 13.82 -3.02
C ILE A 90 -13.44 14.88 -3.94
N LYS A 91 -12.51 15.68 -3.40
CA LYS A 91 -11.82 16.74 -4.14
C LYS A 91 -10.56 16.27 -4.85
N ALA A 92 -9.88 15.27 -4.30
CA ALA A 92 -8.76 14.62 -4.98
C ALA A 92 -8.59 13.18 -4.51
N ALA A 93 -7.99 12.35 -5.35
CA ALA A 93 -7.55 11.01 -4.95
C ALA A 93 -6.28 10.60 -5.67
N ILE A 94 -5.44 9.85 -4.97
CA ILE A 94 -4.27 9.16 -5.50
C ILE A 94 -4.38 7.71 -5.01
N GLU A 95 -4.35 6.77 -5.94
CA GLU A 95 -4.43 5.33 -5.70
C GLU A 95 -3.39 4.59 -6.52
N SER A 96 -2.85 3.51 -5.98
CA SER A 96 -1.86 2.69 -6.65
C SER A 96 -1.96 1.23 -6.22
N ASP A 97 -1.83 0.33 -7.20
CA ASP A 97 -1.59 -1.09 -6.95
C ASP A 97 -0.09 -1.37 -7.08
N PHE A 98 0.49 -1.95 -6.04
CA PHE A 98 1.85 -2.47 -6.05
C PHE A 98 1.83 -4.00 -6.04
N ILE A 99 2.86 -4.60 -6.62
CA ILE A 99 3.16 -6.02 -6.49
C ILE A 99 4.47 -6.11 -5.74
N ALA A 100 4.48 -6.92 -4.67
CA ALA A 100 5.71 -7.39 -4.04
C ALA A 100 5.92 -8.86 -4.39
N GLU A 101 7.08 -9.16 -4.96
CA GLU A 101 7.48 -10.50 -5.37
C GLU A 101 8.47 -11.10 -4.37
N TYR A 102 8.27 -12.38 -4.06
CA TYR A 102 9.11 -13.12 -3.14
C TYR A 102 9.48 -14.47 -3.73
N ARG A 103 10.77 -14.80 -3.72
CA ARG A 103 11.25 -16.14 -4.02
C ARG A 103 10.97 -17.08 -2.86
N ILE A 104 10.39 -18.24 -3.15
CA ILE A 104 10.11 -19.28 -2.15
C ILE A 104 11.31 -20.24 -2.11
N LYS A 105 12.05 -20.24 -0.99
CA LYS A 105 13.21 -21.13 -0.79
C LYS A 105 12.83 -22.59 -0.57
N SER A 106 11.74 -22.82 0.16
CA SER A 106 11.23 -24.13 0.53
C SER A 106 9.71 -24.12 0.49
N PRO A 107 9.04 -25.23 0.14
CA PRO A 107 7.59 -25.30 0.11
C PRO A 107 6.94 -24.80 1.40
N LEU A 108 5.96 -23.92 1.27
CA LEU A 108 5.21 -23.32 2.38
C LEU A 108 3.74 -23.76 2.34
N GLU A 109 3.16 -23.91 3.53
CA GLU A 109 1.72 -24.10 3.67
C GLU A 109 0.97 -22.81 3.32
N GLN A 110 -0.27 -22.93 2.85
CA GLN A 110 -1.08 -21.77 2.46
C GLN A 110 -1.28 -20.80 3.62
N GLU A 111 -1.45 -21.31 4.84
CA GLU A 111 -1.59 -20.50 6.05
C GLU A 111 -0.37 -19.61 6.32
N CYS A 112 0.84 -20.09 5.97
CA CYS A 112 2.07 -19.31 6.08
C CYS A 112 2.08 -18.17 5.05
N ILE A 113 1.65 -18.46 3.81
CA ILE A 113 1.58 -17.48 2.72
C ILE A 113 0.54 -16.41 3.03
N ASP A 114 -0.63 -16.80 3.49
CA ASP A 114 -1.73 -15.88 3.80
C ASP A 114 -1.35 -14.95 4.96
N GLU A 115 -0.81 -15.50 6.04
CA GLU A 115 -0.40 -14.71 7.19
C GLU A 115 0.73 -13.73 6.83
N PHE A 116 1.72 -14.16 6.05
CA PHE A 116 2.79 -13.29 5.56
C PHE A 116 2.28 -12.19 4.62
N SER A 117 1.38 -12.54 3.69
CA SER A 117 0.82 -11.59 2.74
C SER A 117 0.08 -10.46 3.46
N LEU A 118 -0.73 -10.80 4.47
CA LEU A 118 -1.49 -9.83 5.26
C LEU A 118 -0.63 -8.99 6.18
N LYS A 119 0.38 -9.60 6.84
CA LYS A 119 1.13 -8.94 7.91
C LYS A 119 2.44 -8.30 7.44
N ASN A 120 3.12 -8.88 6.46
CA ASN A 120 4.50 -8.51 6.12
C ASN A 120 4.65 -7.82 4.77
N ALA A 121 3.92 -8.24 3.74
CA ALA A 121 4.16 -7.74 2.38
C ALA A 121 4.01 -6.21 2.27
N SER A 122 3.06 -5.66 3.02
CA SER A 122 2.79 -4.22 3.05
C SER A 122 3.95 -3.40 3.62
N TYR A 123 4.80 -3.98 4.46
CA TYR A 123 6.00 -3.29 4.95
C TYR A 123 7.00 -3.00 3.84
N HIS A 124 7.14 -3.92 2.89
CA HIS A 124 8.06 -3.75 1.77
C HIS A 124 7.50 -2.80 0.71
N VAL A 125 6.17 -2.74 0.56
CA VAL A 125 5.50 -1.80 -0.34
C VAL A 125 5.48 -0.37 0.21
N TRP A 126 5.44 -0.21 1.54
CA TRP A 126 5.23 1.09 2.18
C TRP A 126 6.21 2.20 1.77
N PRO A 127 7.54 1.97 1.67
CA PRO A 127 8.48 3.00 1.22
C PRO A 127 8.18 3.51 -0.20
N TYR A 128 7.80 2.63 -1.11
CA TYR A 128 7.47 2.95 -2.50
C TYR A 128 6.20 3.79 -2.58
N TRP A 129 5.17 3.42 -1.82
CA TRP A 129 3.96 4.22 -1.73
C TRP A 129 4.21 5.60 -1.10
N ARG A 130 5.04 5.68 -0.06
CA ARG A 130 5.39 6.96 0.59
C ARG A 130 6.04 7.93 -0.38
N GLU A 131 7.01 7.45 -1.15
CA GLU A 131 7.66 8.26 -2.18
C GLU A 131 6.65 8.66 -3.26
N TYR A 132 5.92 7.70 -3.82
CA TYR A 132 4.96 7.94 -4.88
C TYR A 132 3.90 8.97 -4.48
N LEU A 133 3.26 8.80 -3.31
CA LEU A 133 2.26 9.72 -2.79
C LEU A 133 2.85 11.13 -2.62
N SER A 134 4.03 11.25 -2.03
CA SER A 134 4.70 12.55 -1.87
C SER A 134 4.98 13.21 -3.21
N SER A 135 5.45 12.44 -4.19
CA SER A 135 5.75 12.92 -5.55
C SER A 135 4.49 13.39 -6.28
N GLN A 136 3.39 12.64 -6.16
CA GLN A 136 2.10 13.02 -6.74
C GLN A 136 1.48 14.23 -6.06
N CYS A 137 1.52 14.32 -4.72
CA CYS A 137 1.04 15.50 -3.99
C CYS A 137 1.74 16.77 -4.47
N GLU A 138 3.07 16.72 -4.66
CA GLU A 138 3.83 17.87 -5.16
C GLU A 138 3.44 18.25 -6.60
N ARG A 139 3.28 17.27 -7.49
CA ARG A 139 2.89 17.47 -8.89
C ARG A 139 1.48 18.03 -9.04
N MET A 140 0.56 17.55 -8.21
CA MET A 140 -0.85 17.92 -8.20
C MET A 140 -1.14 19.14 -7.30
N ARG A 141 -0.12 19.69 -6.62
CA ARG A 141 -0.26 20.79 -5.65
C ARG A 141 -1.24 20.48 -4.52
N LEU A 142 -1.34 19.21 -4.15
CA LEU A 142 -2.16 18.77 -3.02
C LEU A 142 -1.46 19.04 -1.69
N PRO A 143 -2.22 19.25 -0.59
CA PRO A 143 -1.67 19.30 0.75
C PRO A 143 -0.82 18.06 1.03
N ARG A 144 0.43 18.28 1.48
CA ARG A 144 1.37 17.19 1.73
C ARG A 144 0.85 16.27 2.83
N VAL A 145 0.81 14.98 2.53
CA VAL A 145 0.49 13.93 3.50
C VAL A 145 1.80 13.44 4.09
N VAL A 146 2.05 13.76 5.35
CA VAL A 146 3.21 13.22 6.07
C VAL A 146 2.90 11.79 6.50
N LEU A 147 3.32 10.83 5.68
CA LEU A 147 3.22 9.43 6.04
C LEU A 147 4.35 9.03 6.99
N PRO A 148 4.03 8.42 8.15
CA PRO A 148 5.05 8.03 9.12
C PRO A 148 6.03 7.04 8.48
N THR A 149 7.31 7.20 8.81
CA THR A 149 8.28 6.13 8.59
C THR A 149 7.87 4.96 9.47
N VAL A 150 7.44 3.88 8.85
CA VAL A 150 7.18 2.63 9.54
C VAL A 150 8.52 1.91 9.63
N GLN A 151 9.12 1.94 10.82
CA GLN A 151 10.37 1.24 11.11
C GLN A 151 10.07 0.08 12.04
N PHE A 152 10.20 -1.15 11.54
CA PHE A 152 10.01 -2.35 12.36
C PHE A 152 11.20 -3.29 12.22
N THR A 153 12.30 -2.95 12.88
CA THR A 153 12.98 -3.80 13.88
C THR A 153 14.26 -3.12 14.39
N LYS A 154 14.56 -3.34 15.66
CA LYS A 154 15.91 -3.70 16.10
C LYS A 154 15.91 -5.22 16.27
#